data_AF-A0A1A8R9L1-F1
#
_entry.id   AF-A0A1A8R9L1-F1
#
_cell.length_a   1.000
_cell.length_b   1.000
_cell.length_c   1.000
_cell.angle_alpha   90.00
_cell.angle_beta   90.00
_cell.angle_gamma   90.00
#
_symmetry.space_group_name_H-M   'P 1'
#
loop_
_entity.id
_entity.type
_entity.pdbx_description
1 polymer ?
#
loop_
_entity_poly.entity_id
_entity_poly.type
_entity_poly.pdbx_seq_one_letter_code
_entity_poly.pdbx_strand_id
1 'polypeptide(L)' 'EPSIYESVRVHTAIQTGRTHNDLVANAPSLGTKEGYLVKQGAIVKNWKQRWFTLTRYELRYFKDKT' A
#
# COMPACT_ATOMS: atom_id res chain seq x y z
N GLU A 1 16.86 -12.01 3.18
CA GLU A 1 15.73 -11.09 3.01
C GLU A 1 14.46 -11.77 3.54
N PRO A 2 13.67 -11.16 4.44
CA PRO A 2 12.46 -11.78 4.98
C PRO A 2 11.46 -12.17 3.89
N SER A 3 11.00 -13.42 3.89
CA SER A 3 10.02 -13.97 2.94
C SER A 3 8.61 -13.36 3.06
N ILE A 4 8.40 -12.50 4.05
CA ILE A 4 7.13 -11.80 4.30
C ILE A 4 6.93 -10.58 3.40
N TYR A 5 7.95 -10.15 2.68
CA TYR A 5 7.78 -9.08 1.70
C TYR A 5 7.09 -9.66 0.48
N GLU A 6 5.86 -9.22 0.23
CA GLU A 6 5.19 -9.44 -1.04
C GLU A 6 6.14 -9.01 -2.15
N SER A 7 6.44 -9.91 -3.09
CA SER A 7 7.28 -9.59 -4.24
C SER A 7 6.73 -8.30 -4.85
N VAL A 8 7.54 -7.24 -4.94
CA VAL A 8 7.15 -6.00 -5.59
C VAL A 8 6.96 -6.32 -7.06
N ARG A 9 5.77 -6.83 -7.41
CA ARG A 9 5.28 -6.91 -8.77
C ARG A 9 5.15 -5.46 -9.15
N VAL A 10 6.15 -4.94 -9.84
CA VAL A 10 6.05 -3.63 -10.47
C VAL A 10 4.76 -3.71 -11.30
N HIS A 11 3.71 -2.98 -10.91
CA HIS A 11 2.39 -3.00 -11.56
C HIS A 11 2.42 -2.39 -12.97
N THR A 12 3.59 -2.37 -13.61
CA THR A 12 3.87 -1.77 -14.91
C THR A 12 4.48 -2.78 -15.87
N ALA A 13 4.23 -4.08 -15.69
CA ALA A 13 4.34 -4.98 -16.83
C ALA A 13 3.31 -4.49 -17.85
N ILE A 14 3.77 -3.82 -18.91
CA ILE A 14 2.94 -3.48 -20.07
C ILE A 14 2.45 -4.83 -20.60
N GLN A 15 1.25 -5.22 -20.23
CA GLN A 15 0.62 -6.45 -20.69
C GLN A 15 0.22 -6.20 -22.14
N THR A 16 0.99 -6.76 -23.08
CA THR A 16 0.66 -6.75 -24.51
C THR A 16 -0.69 -7.43 -24.72
N GLY A 17 -1.62 -6.74 -25.39
CA GLY A 17 -2.96 -7.25 -25.69
C GLY A 17 -4.10 -6.67 -24.85
N ARG A 18 -3.84 -5.67 -23.99
CA ARG A 18 -4.92 -4.95 -23.28
C ARG A 18 -5.65 -3.97 -24.20
N THR A 19 -6.97 -4.01 -24.15
CA THR A 19 -7.90 -3.10 -24.81
C THR A 19 -8.30 -1.95 -23.88
N HIS A 20 -8.99 -0.93 -24.40
CA HIS A 20 -9.52 0.17 -23.58
C HIS A 20 -10.45 -0.32 -22.44
N ASN A 21 -11.14 -1.45 -22.64
CA ASN A 21 -12.02 -2.04 -21.62
C ASN A 21 -11.27 -2.69 -20.46
N ASP A 22 -9.98 -2.99 -20.63
CA ASP A 22 -9.10 -3.58 -19.60
C ASP A 22 -8.41 -2.53 -18.73
N LEU A 23 -8.60 -1.24 -19.06
CA LEU A 23 -8.15 -0.12 -18.24
C LEU A 23 -9.03 -0.04 -16.99
N VAL A 24 -8.58 -0.70 -15.92
CA VAL A 24 -9.21 -0.55 -14.60
C VAL A 24 -9.00 0.89 -14.14
N ALA A 25 -10.04 1.73 -14.28
CA ALA A 25 -10.02 3.13 -13.85
C ALA A 25 -9.73 3.30 -12.35
N ASN A 26 -9.90 2.24 -11.56
CA ASN A 26 -9.67 2.19 -10.12
C ASN A 26 -8.31 1.57 -9.73
N ALA A 27 -7.34 1.51 -10.65
CA ALA A 27 -6.00 1.13 -10.24
C ALA A 27 -5.42 2.20 -9.31
N PRO A 28 -4.89 1.83 -8.12
CA PRO A 28 -4.22 2.80 -7.26
C PRO A 28 -3.11 3.47 -8.03
N SER A 29 -2.96 4.78 -7.86
CA SER A 29 -1.93 5.55 -8.56
C SER A 29 -0.54 4.93 -8.32
N LEU A 30 0.32 4.98 -9.35
CA LEU A 30 1.66 4.42 -9.26
C LEU A 30 2.40 4.97 -8.03
N GLY A 31 2.98 4.09 -7.22
CA GLY A 31 3.67 4.49 -5.98
C GLY A 31 2.75 4.77 -4.81
N THR A 32 1.50 4.26 -4.83
CA THR A 32 0.57 4.33 -3.70
C THR A 32 0.17 2.95 -3.22
N LYS A 33 0.04 2.80 -1.90
CA LYS A 33 -0.45 1.58 -1.25
C LYS A 33 -1.12 1.96 0.06
N GLU A 34 -2.18 1.26 0.42
CA GLU A 34 -2.87 1.42 1.69
C GLU A 34 -3.08 0.06 2.34
N GLY A 35 -3.15 0.02 3.67
CA GLY A 35 -3.33 -1.23 4.39
C GLY A 35 -3.15 -1.11 5.90
N TYR A 36 -3.63 -2.12 6.63
CA TYR A 36 -3.37 -2.23 8.05
C TYR A 36 -1.95 -2.73 8.31
N LEU A 37 -1.26 -2.06 9.23
CA LEU A 37 0.01 -2.51 9.80
C LEU A 37 -0.03 -2.35 11.33
N VAL A 38 0.86 -3.05 12.01
CA VAL A 38 1.11 -2.86 13.44
C VAL A 38 2.29 -1.93 13.65
N LYS A 39 2.11 -0.89 14.48
CA LYS A 39 3.18 0.04 14.85
C LYS A 39 3.42 0.04 16.35
N GLN A 40 4.66 0.25 16.76
CA GLN A 40 4.99 0.48 18.15
C GLN A 40 4.64 1.93 18.56
N GLY A 41 4.13 2.12 19.77
CA GLY A 41 3.93 3.45 20.36
C GLY A 41 5.25 4.13 20.69
N ALA A 42 5.28 5.46 20.59
CA ALA A 42 6.50 6.24 20.81
C ALA A 42 6.90 6.29 22.29
N ILE A 43 5.93 6.63 23.16
CA ILE A 43 6.11 6.73 24.62
C ILE A 43 5.88 5.35 25.24
N VAL A 44 4.64 4.89 25.27
CA VAL A 44 4.30 3.53 25.70
C VAL A 44 4.54 2.58 24.53
N LYS A 45 5.47 1.64 24.69
CA LYS A 45 5.96 0.73 23.64
C LYS A 45 4.98 -0.41 23.26
N ASN A 46 3.68 -0.18 23.37
CA ASN A 46 2.68 -1.15 22.93
C ASN A 46 2.53 -1.18 21.41
N TRP A 47 2.04 -2.31 20.89
CA TRP A 47 1.74 -2.47 19.48
C TRP A 47 0.28 -2.08 19.21
N LYS A 48 0.06 -1.24 18.19
CA LYS A 48 -1.27 -0.78 17.79
C LYS A 48 -1.46 -1.02 16.30
N GLN A 49 -2.57 -1.65 15.92
CA GLN A 49 -3.01 -1.69 14.53
C GLN A 49 -3.45 -0.29 14.09
N ARG A 50 -2.99 0.15 12.92
CA ARG A 50 -3.34 1.43 12.30
C ARG A 50 -3.51 1.25 10.81
N TRP A 51 -4.36 2.07 10.21
CA TRP A 51 -4.51 2.16 8.76
C TRP A 51 -3.43 3.06 8.19
N PHE A 52 -2.52 2.52 7.38
CA PHE A 52 -1.44 3.27 6.75
C PHE A 52 -1.79 3.62 5.31
N THR A 53 -1.41 4.83 4.90
CA THR A 53 -1.50 5.29 3.51
C THR A 53 -0.15 5.79 3.07
N LEU A 54 0.39 5.20 1.99
CA LEU A 54 1.54 5.71 1.27
C LEU A 54 1.05 6.45 0.03
N THR A 55 1.35 7.74 -0.07
CA THR A 55 1.02 8.56 -1.24
C THR A 55 2.21 9.43 -1.61
N ARG A 56 2.77 9.22 -2.81
CA ARG A 56 4.02 9.87 -3.25
C ARG A 56 5.16 9.62 -2.26
N TYR A 57 5.52 10.63 -1.47
CA TYR A 57 6.60 10.58 -0.46
C TYR A 57 6.07 10.69 0.97
N GLU A 58 4.75 10.66 1.15
CA GLU A 58 4.11 10.80 2.44
C GLU A 58 3.59 9.45 2.93
N LEU A 59 4.04 9.06 4.13
CA LEU A 59 3.51 7.94 4.87
C LEU A 59 2.68 8.48 6.04
N ARG A 60 1.37 8.30 5.99
CA ARG A 60 0.43 8.70 7.04
C ARG A 60 -0.19 7.47 7.70
N TYR A 61 -0.72 7.63 8.91
CA TYR A 61 -1.52 6.60 9.56
C TYR A 61 -2.72 7.18 10.29
N PHE A 62 -3.79 6.40 10.32
CA PHE A 62 -5.07 6.73 10.96
C PHE A 62 -5.46 5.63 11.93
N LYS A 63 -6.42 5.92 12.81
CA LYS A 63 -6.90 4.92 13.77
C LYS A 63 -7.47 3.70 13.05
N ASP A 64 -8.38 3.95 12.09
CA ASP A 64 -9.11 2.99 11.29
C ASP A 64 -9.25 3.53 9.84
N LYS A 65 -9.79 2.74 8.89
CA LYS A 65 -9.96 3.16 7.49
C LYS A 65 -11.04 4.23 7.27
N THR A 66 -12.05 4.26 8.14
CA THR A 66 -13.23 5.14 8.11
C THR A 66 -13.19 6.18 9.22
#